data_AF-A0A1M2ZL37-F1
#
_entry.id   AF-A0A1M2ZL37-F1
#
_cell.length_a   1.000
_cell.length_b   1.000
_cell.length_c   1.000
_cell.angle_alpha   90.00
_cell.angle_beta   90.00
_cell.angle_gamma   90.00
#
_symmetry.space_group_name_H-M   'P 1'
#
loop_
_entity.id
_entity.type
_entity.pdbx_description
1 polymer ?
#
loop_
_entity_poly.entity_id
_entity_poly.type
_entity_poly.pdbx_seq_one_letter_code
_entity_poly.pdbx_strand_id
1 'polypeptide(L)'
;MFGVSKQAYNGTLYYDDGRFSARVMASYRGAYIDANSATGNVFEGYGPTTNLDASMRYKLTDAIEVSLEGNNLLDTYRYRYTDIDANRNYENNHFGRTILIGARFKM
;
A
#
# COMPACT_ATOMS: atom_id res chain seq x y z
N MET A 1 7.22 12.40 19.65
CA MET A 1 7.38 12.81 18.23
C MET A 1 6.21 12.23 17.48
N PHE A 2 5.38 13.09 16.90
CA PHE A 2 4.21 12.69 16.11
C PHE A 2 4.61 12.27 14.70
N GLY A 3 3.78 11.48 14.02
CA GLY A 3 3.92 11.07 12.62
C GLY A 3 4.96 9.98 12.34
N VAL A 4 5.66 9.46 13.36
CA VAL A 4 6.78 8.51 13.17
C VAL A 4 6.48 7.15 13.80
N SER A 5 6.57 6.12 12.97
CA SER A 5 6.46 4.72 13.37
C SER A 5 7.79 4.22 13.93
N LYS A 6 7.75 3.40 14.98
CA LYS A 6 8.97 2.77 15.55
C LYS A 6 9.67 1.82 14.57
N GLN A 7 8.89 1.21 13.68
CA GLN A 7 9.36 0.23 12.70
C GLN A 7 8.68 0.52 11.37
N ALA A 8 9.46 0.50 10.29
CA ALA A 8 8.99 0.57 8.92
C ALA A 8 9.91 -0.29 8.05
N TYR A 9 9.34 -1.09 7.15
CA TYR A 9 10.07 -1.97 6.25
C TYR A 9 9.53 -1.79 4.84
N ASN A 10 10.41 -1.76 3.85
CA ASN A 10 10.04 -1.74 2.45
C ASN A 10 10.89 -2.77 1.72
N GLY A 11 10.26 -3.60 0.90
CA GLY A 11 10.91 -4.59 0.06
C GLY A 11 10.37 -4.49 -1.36
N THR A 12 11.25 -4.56 -2.34
CA THR A 12 10.86 -4.63 -3.76
C THR A 12 11.63 -5.76 -4.42
N LEU A 13 10.91 -6.65 -5.09
CA LEU A 13 11.46 -7.66 -5.96
C LEU A 13 11.15 -7.27 -7.41
N TYR A 14 12.17 -7.38 -8.26
CA TYR A 14 12.08 -7.02 -9.66
C TYR A 14 12.69 -8.12 -10.53
N TYR A 15 12.04 -8.38 -11.66
CA TYR A 15 12.52 -9.28 -12.69
C TYR A 15 12.29 -8.65 -14.07
N ASP A 16 13.27 -8.80 -14.96
CA ASP A 16 13.19 -8.34 -16.34
C ASP A 16 14.12 -9.18 -17.22
N ASP A 17 13.57 -9.75 -18.29
CA ASP A 17 14.31 -10.48 -19.32
C ASP A 17 14.25 -9.81 -20.71
N GLY A 18 13.70 -8.59 -20.77
CA GLY A 18 13.47 -7.84 -22.00
C GLY A 18 12.13 -8.12 -22.68
N ARG A 19 11.53 -9.30 -22.52
CA ARG A 19 10.18 -9.64 -23.05
C ARG A 19 9.12 -9.62 -21.96
N PHE A 20 9.47 -10.06 -20.77
CA PHE A 20 8.65 -10.06 -19.57
C PHE A 20 9.31 -9.23 -18.48
N SER A 21 8.51 -8.41 -17.80
CA SER A 21 8.94 -7.65 -16.63
C SER A 21 7.89 -7.79 -15.53
N ALA A 22 8.35 -8.02 -14.31
CA ALA A 22 7.50 -8.11 -13.14
C ALA A 22 8.13 -7.39 -11.95
N ARG A 23 7.29 -6.77 -11.14
CA ARG A 23 7.66 -6.10 -9.90
C ARG A 23 6.66 -6.45 -8.83
N VAL A 24 7.15 -6.79 -7.64
CA VAL A 24 6.33 -6.91 -6.43
C VAL A 24 6.93 -6.01 -5.37
N MET A 25 6.11 -5.20 -4.73
CA MET A 25 6.51 -4.26 -3.69
C MET A 25 5.69 -4.54 -2.43
N ALA A 26 6.36 -4.73 -1.31
CA ALA A 26 5.74 -4.84 0.00
C ALA A 26 6.23 -3.70 0.89
N SER A 27 5.30 -3.00 1.52
CA SER A 27 5.60 -1.95 2.49
C SER A 27 4.88 -2.25 3.80
N TYR A 28 5.60 -2.17 4.90
CA TYR A 28 5.07 -2.25 6.26
C TYR A 28 5.37 -0.95 6.98
N ARG A 29 4.35 -0.42 7.65
CA ARG A 29 4.50 0.71 8.56
C ARG A 29 3.84 0.35 9.88
N GLY A 30 4.63 0.33 10.95
CA GLY A 30 4.12 0.10 12.30
C GLY A 30 3.21 1.23 12.78
N ALA A 31 2.48 0.99 13.87
CA ALA A 31 1.61 1.98 14.47
C ALA A 31 2.37 3.27 14.85
N TYR A 32 1.67 4.40 14.76
CA TYR A 32 2.22 5.70 15.13
C TYR A 32 1.14 6.65 15.64
N ILE A 33 1.56 7.59 16.48
CA ILE A 33 0.71 8.68 16.95
C ILE A 33 0.78 9.80 15.93
N ASP A 34 -0.36 10.28 15.47
CA ASP A 34 -0.50 11.28 14.42
C ASP A 34 -0.55 12.70 14.97
N ALA A 35 -1.41 12.95 15.96
CA ALA A 35 -1.59 14.25 16.59
C ALA A 35 -2.34 14.15 17.93
N ASN A 36 -2.42 15.27 18.66
CA ASN A 36 -3.40 15.42 19.74
C ASN A 36 -4.83 15.37 19.19
N SER A 37 -5.79 14.85 19.94
CA SER A 37 -7.16 14.71 19.44
C SER A 37 -7.95 16.02 19.54
N ALA A 38 -8.78 16.30 18.53
CA ALA A 38 -9.73 17.41 18.55
C ALA A 38 -11.09 17.03 19.18
N THR A 39 -11.25 15.78 19.64
CA THR A 39 -12.53 15.22 20.11
C THR A 39 -12.62 15.05 21.63
N GLY A 40 -11.71 15.68 22.38
CA GLY A 40 -11.61 15.55 23.83
C GLY A 40 -10.80 14.33 24.31
N ASN A 41 -10.28 13.53 23.38
CA ASN A 41 -9.31 12.48 23.69
C ASN A 41 -7.88 13.05 23.77
N VAL A 42 -6.92 12.28 24.30
CA VAL A 42 -5.53 12.75 24.47
C VAL A 42 -4.79 12.82 23.12
N PHE A 43 -4.93 11.81 22.26
CA PHE A 43 -4.30 11.76 20.95
C PHE A 43 -5.07 10.88 19.96
N GLU A 44 -4.67 10.96 18.69
CA GLU A 44 -5.12 10.11 17.59
C GLU A 44 -3.89 9.46 16.93
N GLY A 45 -4.06 8.22 16.47
CA GLY A 45 -2.99 7.44 15.86
C GLY A 45 -3.50 6.47 14.82
N TYR A 46 -2.58 5.87 14.07
CA TYR A 46 -2.88 4.86 13.08
C TYR A 46 -2.31 3.52 13.51
N GLY A 47 -3.09 2.45 13.28
CA GLY A 47 -2.64 1.08 13.46
C GLY A 47 -1.54 0.69 12.47
N PRO A 48 -0.89 -0.46 12.67
CA PRO A 48 0.09 -0.96 11.72
C PRO A 48 -0.60 -1.28 10.38
N THR A 49 0.09 -1.02 9.28
CA THR A 49 -0.40 -1.24 7.92
C THR A 49 0.63 -2.00 7.10
N THR A 50 0.16 -2.93 6.29
CA THR A 50 0.97 -3.66 5.31
C THR A 50 0.33 -3.53 3.95
N ASN A 51 1.07 -3.06 2.96
CA ASN A 51 0.60 -2.94 1.59
C ASN A 51 1.44 -3.83 0.68
N LEU A 52 0.78 -4.49 -0.25
CA LEU A 52 1.41 -5.30 -1.27
C LEU A 52 0.91 -4.83 -2.63
N ASP A 53 1.82 -4.46 -3.51
CA ASP A 53 1.53 -4.03 -4.87
C ASP A 53 2.31 -4.93 -5.83
N ALA A 54 1.73 -5.21 -7.00
CA ALA A 54 2.41 -5.94 -8.05
C ALA A 54 2.13 -5.31 -9.42
N SER A 55 3.11 -5.39 -10.32
CA SER A 55 2.94 -5.01 -11.71
C SER A 55 3.65 -6.01 -12.59
N MET A 56 3.00 -6.41 -13.67
CA MET A 56 3.53 -7.32 -14.66
C MET A 56 3.33 -6.73 -16.05
N ARG A 57 4.25 -7.06 -16.95
CA ARG A 57 4.27 -6.59 -18.32
C ARG A 57 4.82 -7.69 -19.22
N TYR A 58 4.18 -7.87 -20.37
CA TYR A 58 4.59 -8.86 -21.35
C TYR A 58 4.51 -8.31 -22.76
N LYS A 59 5.61 -8.40 -23.50
CA LYS A 59 5.69 -8.08 -24.92
C LYS A 59 5.18 -9.27 -25.73
N LEU A 60 3.99 -9.11 -26.28
CA LEU A 60 3.40 -10.06 -27.23
C LEU A 60 4.21 -10.06 -28.53
N THR A 61 4.56 -8.87 -29.01
CA THR A 61 5.43 -8.60 -30.16
C THR A 61 6.29 -7.36 -29.88
N ASP A 62 7.19 -6.98 -30.80
CA ASP A 62 7.96 -5.74 -30.66
C ASP A 62 7.08 -4.48 -30.68
N ALA A 63 5.88 -4.58 -31.26
CA ALA A 63 4.92 -3.50 -31.36
C ALA A 63 3.80 -3.56 -30.30
N ILE A 64 3.52 -4.72 -29.70
CA ILE A 64 2.39 -4.92 -28.78
C ILE A 64 2.89 -5.40 -27.42
N GLU A 65 2.47 -4.69 -26.38
CA GLU A 65 2.76 -5.01 -24.98
C GLU A 65 1.46 -4.99 -24.17
N VAL A 66 1.30 -5.95 -23.26
CA VAL A 66 0.19 -5.97 -22.30
C VAL A 66 0.73 -5.83 -20.89
N SER A 67 -0.05 -5.23 -20.00
CA SER A 67 0.28 -5.04 -18.60
C SER A 67 -0.86 -5.40 -17.67
N LEU A 68 -0.49 -5.86 -16.48
CA LEU A 68 -1.40 -6.10 -15.37
C LEU A 68 -0.80 -5.42 -14.14
N GLU A 69 -1.56 -4.52 -13.53
CA GLU A 69 -1.15 -3.80 -12.33
C GLU A 69 -2.15 -4.08 -11.21
N GLY A 70 -1.64 -4.38 -10.02
CA GLY A 70 -2.43 -4.64 -8.83
C GLY A 70 -1.95 -3.74 -7.70
N ASN A 71 -2.85 -2.94 -7.17
CA ASN A 71 -2.60 -2.07 -6.02
C ASN A 71 -3.41 -2.55 -4.81
N ASN A 72 -2.79 -2.48 -3.63
CA ASN A 72 -3.36 -2.95 -2.36
C ASN A 72 -3.85 -4.41 -2.46
N LEU A 73 -2.99 -5.32 -2.91
CA LEU A 73 -3.34 -6.72 -3.15
C LEU A 73 -3.77 -7.48 -1.89
N LEU A 74 -3.39 -7.00 -0.71
CA LEU A 74 -3.83 -7.55 0.58
C LEU A 74 -5.19 -7.02 1.03
N ASP A 75 -5.76 -6.05 0.31
CA ASP A 75 -7.02 -5.41 0.65
C ASP A 75 -6.99 -4.78 2.06
N THR A 76 -5.87 -4.15 2.40
CA THR A 76 -5.58 -3.69 3.75
C THR A 76 -6.44 -2.49 4.12
N TYR A 77 -7.00 -2.55 5.32
CA TYR A 77 -7.77 -1.46 5.93
C TYR A 77 -6.82 -0.49 6.64
N ARG A 78 -7.19 0.79 6.62
CA ARG A 78 -6.51 1.81 7.41
C ARG A 78 -7.30 2.07 8.68
N TYR A 79 -6.77 1.59 9.80
CA TYR A 79 -7.34 1.79 11.12
C TYR A 79 -6.76 3.04 11.80
N ARG A 80 -7.64 3.93 12.25
CA ARG A 80 -7.32 5.10 13.06
C ARG A 80 -7.98 4.94 14.43
N TYR A 81 -7.22 5.20 15.47
CA TYR A 81 -7.67 5.05 16.84
C TYR A 81 -7.39 6.29 17.67
N THR A 82 -8.07 6.35 18.80
CA THR A 82 -7.84 7.32 19.86
C THR A 82 -7.68 6.59 21.20
N ASP A 83 -7.10 7.26 22.21
CA ASP A 83 -6.79 6.72 23.54
C ASP A 83 -5.53 5.82 23.61
N ILE A 84 -4.72 5.94 24.68
CA ILE A 84 -3.40 5.25 24.88
C ILE A 84 -3.65 3.78 25.22
N ASP A 85 -4.67 3.52 26.04
CA ASP A 85 -4.88 2.23 26.67
C ASP A 85 -5.99 1.45 25.98
N ALA A 86 -7.05 2.15 25.54
CA ALA A 86 -8.24 1.50 25.00
C ALA A 86 -8.22 1.31 23.46
N ASN A 87 -7.31 1.99 22.72
CA ASN A 87 -7.25 1.99 21.26
C ASN A 87 -8.64 2.08 20.60
N ARG A 88 -9.49 3.00 21.08
CA ARG A 88 -10.87 3.14 20.63
C ARG A 88 -10.89 3.46 19.14
N ASN A 89 -11.72 2.74 18.40
CA ASN A 89 -11.86 2.97 16.96
C ASN A 89 -12.37 4.39 16.69
N TYR A 90 -11.65 5.10 15.84
CA TYR A 90 -12.01 6.44 15.38
C TYR A 90 -12.44 6.40 13.91
N GLU A 91 -11.60 5.82 13.05
CA GLU A 91 -11.91 5.58 11.64
C GLU A 91 -11.42 4.21 11.21
N ASN A 92 -12.18 3.57 10.33
CA ASN A 92 -11.73 2.36 9.65
C ASN A 92 -12.03 2.50 8.16
N ASN A 93 -11.03 2.91 7.38
CA ASN A 93 -11.19 3.13 5.95
C ASN A 93 -10.80 1.89 5.16
N HIS A 94 -11.66 1.52 4.23
CA HIS A 94 -11.38 0.49 3.23
C HIS A 94 -11.23 1.16 1.86
N PHE A 95 -10.01 1.19 1.35
CA PHE A 95 -9.74 1.75 0.01
C PHE A 95 -9.91 0.71 -1.11
N GLY A 96 -10.02 -0.57 -0.75
CA GLY A 96 -10.17 -1.68 -1.68
C GLY A 96 -8.87 -2.07 -2.38
N ARG A 97 -8.93 -3.21 -3.07
CA ARG A 97 -7.93 -3.69 -4.02
C ARG A 97 -8.31 -3.26 -5.43
N THR A 98 -7.35 -2.72 -6.17
CA THR A 98 -7.57 -2.29 -7.57
C THR A 98 -6.69 -3.11 -8.50
N ILE A 99 -7.28 -3.62 -9.58
CA ILE A 99 -6.57 -4.33 -10.65
C ILE A 99 -6.79 -3.55 -11.95
N LEU A 100 -5.71 -3.18 -12.63
CA LEU A 100 -5.73 -2.53 -13.94
C LEU A 100 -5.11 -3.44 -14.98
N ILE A 101 -5.76 -3.52 -16.14
CA ILE A 101 -5.26 -4.23 -17.32
C ILE A 101 -5.01 -3.18 -18.40
N GLY A 102 -3.81 -3.21 -18.97
CA GLY A 102 -3.39 -2.27 -20.01
C GLY A 102 -2.87 -2.98 -21.26
N ALA A 103 -2.98 -2.30 -22.39
CA ALA A 103 -2.32 -2.68 -23.62
C ALA A 103 -1.65 -1.43 -24.23
N ARG A 104 -0.45 -1.59 -24.76
CA ARG A 104 0.31 -0.54 -25.43
C ARG A 104 0.70 -1.02 -26.82
N PHE A 105 0.46 -0.15 -27.79
CA PHE A 105 0.90 -0.33 -29.18
C PHE A 105 1.96 0.71 -29.51
N LYS A 106 3.04 0.28 -30.17
CA LYS A 106 4.07 1.16 -30.74
C LYS A 106 4.01 1.07 -32.26
N MET A 107 3.91 2.22 -32.91
CA MET A 107 4.06 2.42 -34.35
C MET A 107 5.47 2.89 -34.68
#